data_AF-A0A2D6EYH7-F1
#
_entry.id   AF-A0A2D6EYH7-F1
#
_cell.length_a   1.000
_cell.length_b   1.000
_cell.length_c   1.000
_cell.angle_alpha   90.00
_cell.angle_beta   90.00
_cell.angle_gamma   90.00
#
_symmetry.space_group_name_H-M   'P 1'
#
loop_
_entity.id
_entity.type
_entity.pdbx_description
1 polymer ?
#
loop_
_entity_poly.entity_id
_entity_poly.type
_entity_poly.pdbx_seq_one_letter_code
_entity_poly.pdbx_strand_id
1 'polypeptide(L)'
;MNVKEYFDLLGGKDFPEETQSRVMNFSKELETKRNYDRFTTFDTKNDEMIVINKIKLFSFCEHHLLPFFGYCYIGYIPTGKILGLSKFQRAVDKICSKPTLQENITEEIASFLDDLLHPLGLGVALSCIHTCMFGRGINTSTITVNSQVLKGRFRNEEVKTEFLMRIKNEDLFR
;
A
#
# COMPACT_ATOMS: atom_id res chain seq x y z
N MET A 1 -23.98 15.81 6.27
CA MET A 1 -23.25 15.31 7.45
C MET A 1 -21.86 15.93 7.50
N ASN A 2 -21.63 16.90 8.37
CA ASN A 2 -20.31 17.46 8.67
C ASN A 2 -19.62 16.65 9.80
N VAL A 3 -18.38 16.99 10.17
CA VAL A 3 -17.59 16.21 11.15
C VAL A 3 -18.25 16.25 12.53
N LYS A 4 -18.84 17.38 12.91
CA LYS A 4 -19.59 17.51 14.17
C LYS A 4 -20.80 16.58 14.20
N GLU A 5 -21.60 16.57 13.14
CA GLU A 5 -22.76 15.68 13.04
C GLU A 5 -22.35 14.21 13.16
N TYR A 6 -21.23 13.82 12.53
CA TYR A 6 -20.68 12.47 12.69
C TYR A 6 -20.18 12.18 14.12
N PHE A 7 -19.52 13.16 14.77
CA PHE A 7 -19.07 13.04 16.16
C PHE A 7 -20.25 12.86 17.13
N ASP A 8 -21.33 13.63 16.94
CA ASP A 8 -22.54 13.56 17.75
C ASP A 8 -23.23 12.19 17.58
N LEU A 9 -23.25 11.63 16.35
CA LEU A 9 -23.78 10.28 16.09
C LEU A 9 -23.00 9.16 16.79
N LEU A 10 -21.70 9.36 17.05
CA LEU A 10 -20.88 8.44 17.83
C LEU A 10 -21.08 8.60 19.35
N GLY A 11 -21.99 9.47 19.78
CA GLY A 11 -22.25 9.75 21.20
C GLY A 11 -21.21 10.68 21.85
N GLY A 12 -20.43 11.39 21.03
CA GLY A 12 -19.47 12.37 21.51
C GLY A 12 -20.17 13.53 22.25
N LYS A 13 -19.49 14.08 23.25
CA LYS A 13 -19.90 15.28 23.99
C LYS A 13 -18.82 16.34 23.85
N ASP A 14 -19.21 17.61 23.89
CA ASP A 14 -18.29 18.76 23.88
C ASP A 14 -17.35 18.77 22.66
N PHE A 15 -17.93 18.77 21.45
CA PHE A 15 -17.17 18.76 20.19
C PHE A 15 -16.12 19.88 20.16
N PRO A 16 -14.81 19.56 20.08
CA PRO A 16 -13.78 20.58 19.95
C PRO A 16 -13.84 21.19 18.55
N GLU A 17 -14.12 22.49 18.42
CA GLU A 17 -14.34 23.17 17.14
C GLU A 17 -13.19 22.99 16.14
N GLU A 18 -11.95 22.95 16.64
CA GLU A 18 -10.76 22.72 15.82
C GLU A 18 -10.73 21.34 15.13
N THR A 19 -11.48 20.35 15.64
CA THR A 19 -11.52 18.98 15.09
C THR A 19 -11.98 18.99 13.63
N GLN A 20 -12.94 19.84 13.28
CA GLN A 20 -13.37 20.01 11.89
C GLN A 20 -12.18 20.38 11.00
N SER A 21 -11.43 21.41 11.39
CA SER A 21 -10.24 21.86 10.64
C SER A 21 -9.14 20.79 10.59
N ARG A 22 -8.93 20.04 11.68
CA ARG A 22 -7.95 18.96 11.74
C ARG A 22 -8.27 17.83 10.74
N VAL A 23 -9.53 17.43 10.64
CA VAL A 23 -9.97 16.41 9.65
C VAL A 23 -9.79 16.92 8.22
N MET A 24 -10.18 18.17 7.94
CA MET A 24 -10.00 18.77 6.61
C MET A 24 -8.51 18.89 6.23
N ASN A 25 -7.66 19.28 7.17
CA ASN A 25 -6.22 19.36 6.95
C ASN A 25 -5.63 17.98 6.68
N PHE A 26 -6.03 16.96 7.44
CA PHE A 26 -5.57 15.59 7.20
C PHE A 26 -5.91 15.09 5.79
N SER A 27 -7.11 15.38 5.28
CA SER A 27 -7.47 15.06 3.89
C SER A 27 -6.52 15.73 2.89
N LYS A 28 -6.17 17.00 3.09
CA LYS A 28 -5.19 17.71 2.26
C LYS A 28 -3.81 17.11 2.39
N GLU A 29 -3.40 16.68 3.57
CA GLU A 29 -2.10 16.04 3.78
C GLU A 29 -1.98 14.70 3.05
N LEU A 30 -3.04 13.89 3.06
CA LEU A 30 -3.07 12.64 2.29
C LEU A 30 -2.81 12.89 0.82
N GLU A 31 -3.46 13.88 0.23
CA GLU A 31 -3.31 14.21 -1.19
C GLU A 31 -1.94 14.87 -1.46
N THR A 32 -1.64 15.98 -0.77
CA THR A 32 -0.51 16.85 -1.14
C THR A 32 0.85 16.30 -0.72
N LYS A 33 0.97 15.67 0.45
CA LYS A 33 2.28 15.15 0.94
C LYS A 33 2.66 13.83 0.26
N ARG A 34 1.70 13.16 -0.38
CA ARG A 34 1.89 11.87 -1.03
C ARG A 34 1.80 11.95 -2.56
N ASN A 35 1.40 13.09 -3.12
CA ASN A 35 1.46 13.30 -4.56
C ASN A 35 2.90 13.56 -5.01
N TYR A 36 3.48 12.56 -5.69
CA TYR A 36 4.87 12.57 -6.08
C TYR A 36 5.06 12.17 -7.54
N ASP A 37 5.74 13.01 -8.33
CA ASP A 37 5.79 12.82 -9.79
C ASP A 37 7.17 12.47 -10.34
N ARG A 38 8.24 12.51 -9.52
CA ARG A 38 9.62 12.36 -10.01
C ARG A 38 10.27 11.01 -9.68
N PHE A 39 10.09 10.00 -10.51
CA PHE A 39 10.69 8.69 -10.25
C PHE A 39 12.08 8.58 -10.91
N THR A 40 13.14 8.70 -10.10
CA THR A 40 14.53 8.64 -10.57
C THR A 40 14.99 7.19 -10.70
N THR A 41 15.53 6.85 -11.86
CA THR A 41 16.05 5.52 -12.18
C THR A 41 17.54 5.58 -12.47
N PHE A 42 18.22 4.45 -12.33
CA PHE A 42 19.66 4.30 -12.58
C PHE A 42 19.90 3.10 -13.48
N ASP A 43 20.97 3.17 -14.28
CA ASP A 43 21.37 2.05 -15.12
C ASP A 43 22.00 0.94 -14.27
N THR A 44 21.79 -0.32 -14.66
CA THR A 44 22.42 -1.48 -14.04
C THR A 44 22.76 -2.54 -15.07
N LYS A 45 23.75 -3.38 -14.76
CA LYS A 45 23.96 -4.65 -15.48
C LYS A 45 23.40 -5.85 -14.73
N ASN A 46 22.91 -5.65 -13.52
CA ASN A 46 22.29 -6.70 -12.73
C ASN A 46 21.00 -7.16 -13.42
N ASP A 47 20.83 -8.47 -13.51
CA ASP A 47 19.65 -9.16 -14.03
C ASP A 47 19.09 -10.17 -13.00
N GLU A 48 19.53 -10.08 -11.74
CA GLU A 48 19.05 -10.87 -10.62
C GLU A 48 17.84 -10.22 -9.92
N MET A 49 17.03 -11.05 -9.23
CA MET A 49 15.87 -10.59 -8.47
C MET A 49 16.25 -9.62 -7.35
N ILE A 50 15.63 -8.44 -7.37
CA ILE A 50 15.69 -7.42 -6.31
C ILE A 50 14.37 -7.45 -5.55
N VAL A 51 14.44 -7.53 -4.21
CA VAL A 51 13.27 -7.53 -3.33
C VAL A 51 13.35 -6.37 -2.34
N ILE A 52 12.25 -5.64 -2.21
CA ILE A 52 12.03 -4.56 -1.25
C ILE A 52 10.95 -5.02 -0.29
N ASN A 53 11.33 -5.20 0.97
CA ASN A 53 10.45 -5.69 2.03
C ASN A 53 9.86 -4.56 2.86
N LYS A 54 8.67 -4.80 3.42
CA LYS A 54 8.05 -4.00 4.48
C LYS A 54 7.94 -2.49 4.18
N ILE A 55 7.51 -2.15 2.97
CA ILE A 55 7.11 -0.78 2.65
C ILE A 55 5.82 -0.49 3.41
N LYS A 56 5.84 0.47 4.33
CA LYS A 56 4.65 0.80 5.13
C LYS A 56 3.58 1.39 4.22
N LEU A 57 2.35 0.94 4.39
CA LEU A 57 1.20 1.48 3.67
C LEU A 57 0.08 1.85 4.65
N PHE A 58 -0.66 2.89 4.29
CA PHE A 58 -1.83 3.37 5.01
C PHE A 58 -2.80 3.98 4.01
N SER A 59 -4.07 3.53 4.03
CA SER A 59 -5.16 4.06 3.21
C SER A 59 -6.50 3.94 3.95
N PHE A 60 -7.58 4.36 3.30
CA PHE A 60 -8.95 4.26 3.79
C PHE A 60 -9.74 3.26 2.94
N CYS A 61 -10.49 2.39 3.60
CA CYS A 61 -11.45 1.54 2.90
C CYS A 61 -12.59 2.42 2.37
N GLU A 62 -12.79 2.44 1.05
CA GLU A 62 -13.80 3.29 0.40
C GLU A 62 -15.23 3.05 0.90
N HIS A 63 -15.55 1.83 1.36
CA HIS A 63 -16.89 1.48 1.83
C HIS A 63 -17.27 2.10 3.18
N HIS A 64 -16.29 2.34 4.05
CA HIS A 64 -16.56 2.71 5.46
C HIS A 64 -15.75 3.92 5.92
N LEU A 65 -14.82 4.41 5.10
CA LEU A 65 -13.89 5.49 5.45
C LEU A 65 -13.11 5.21 6.75
N LEU A 66 -12.92 3.93 7.05
CA LEU A 66 -12.10 3.45 8.16
C LEU A 66 -10.73 3.03 7.62
N PRO A 67 -9.65 3.31 8.37
CA PRO A 67 -8.30 3.07 7.88
C PRO A 67 -7.98 1.58 7.76
N PHE A 68 -7.14 1.26 6.80
CA PHE A 68 -6.39 0.01 6.78
C PHE A 68 -4.92 0.31 6.54
N PHE A 69 -4.06 -0.52 7.10
CA PHE A 69 -2.62 -0.31 7.06
C PHE A 69 -1.88 -1.64 7.15
N GLY A 70 -0.63 -1.64 6.73
CA GLY A 70 0.17 -2.85 6.65
C GLY A 70 1.45 -2.66 5.86
N TYR A 71 1.84 -3.71 5.15
CA TYR A 71 3.10 -3.76 4.42
C TYR A 71 2.89 -4.16 2.96
N CYS A 72 3.64 -3.49 2.10
CA CYS A 72 3.80 -3.81 0.69
C CYS A 72 5.20 -4.38 0.48
N TYR A 73 5.27 -5.44 -0.31
CA TYR A 73 6.48 -6.15 -0.69
C TYR A 73 6.56 -6.14 -2.21
N ILE A 74 7.73 -5.81 -2.74
CA ILE A 74 7.94 -5.64 -4.18
C ILE A 74 9.17 -6.44 -4.58
N GLY A 75 9.01 -7.36 -5.52
CA GLY A 75 10.11 -8.08 -6.17
C GLY A 75 10.13 -7.79 -7.65
N TYR A 76 11.29 -7.54 -8.25
CA TYR A 76 11.40 -7.39 -9.71
C TYR A 76 12.75 -7.88 -10.24
N ILE A 77 12.78 -8.25 -11.52
CA ILE A 77 13.99 -8.63 -12.24
C ILE A 77 14.29 -7.53 -13.28
N PRO A 78 15.31 -6.67 -13.06
CA PRO A 78 15.60 -5.52 -13.91
C PRO A 78 16.09 -5.89 -15.32
N THR A 79 15.84 -5.00 -16.27
CA THR A 79 16.36 -5.01 -17.65
C THR A 79 17.16 -3.74 -17.90
N GLY A 80 18.36 -3.66 -17.33
CA GLY A 80 19.22 -2.50 -17.54
C GLY A 80 18.89 -1.28 -16.66
N LYS A 81 17.80 -1.30 -15.89
CA LYS A 81 17.33 -0.17 -15.08
C LYS A 81 16.84 -0.59 -13.70
N ILE A 82 17.20 0.19 -12.67
CA ILE A 82 16.69 0.07 -11.30
C ILE A 82 16.06 1.37 -10.82
N LEU A 83 15.15 1.26 -9.85
CA LEU A 83 14.51 2.39 -9.21
C LEU A 83 15.30 2.84 -7.96
N GLY A 84 15.42 4.16 -7.74
CA GLY A 84 15.97 4.68 -6.49
C GLY A 84 15.16 4.22 -5.27
N LEU A 85 15.83 3.77 -4.21
CA LEU A 85 15.19 3.10 -3.06
C LEU A 85 14.03 3.91 -2.44
N SER A 86 14.20 5.21 -2.25
CA SER A 86 13.15 6.08 -1.70
C SER A 86 11.90 6.20 -2.58
N LYS A 87 11.97 5.83 -3.86
CA LYS A 87 10.86 5.97 -4.80
C LYS A 87 9.85 4.83 -4.68
N PHE A 88 10.23 3.68 -4.11
CA PHE A 88 9.27 2.60 -3.81
C PHE A 88 8.23 3.06 -2.78
N GLN A 89 8.67 3.63 -1.66
CA GLN A 89 7.74 4.21 -0.66
C GLN A 89 6.86 5.29 -1.30
N ARG A 90 7.42 6.15 -2.14
CA ARG A 90 6.66 7.22 -2.84
C ARG A 90 5.63 6.67 -3.82
N ALA A 91 5.91 5.57 -4.52
CA ALA A 91 4.95 4.90 -5.39
C ALA A 91 3.76 4.38 -4.58
N VAL A 92 4.04 3.68 -3.48
CA VAL A 92 3.01 3.14 -2.58
C VAL A 92 2.18 4.27 -1.96
N ASP A 93 2.80 5.31 -1.44
CA ASP A 93 2.12 6.45 -0.81
C ASP A 93 1.21 7.19 -1.80
N LYS A 94 1.67 7.40 -3.05
CA LYS A 94 0.89 8.05 -4.11
C LYS A 94 -0.37 7.26 -4.47
N ILE A 95 -0.29 5.93 -4.50
CA ILE A 95 -1.44 5.09 -4.84
C ILE A 95 -2.39 4.97 -3.64
N CYS A 96 -1.86 5.02 -2.42
CA CYS A 96 -2.62 4.96 -1.17
C CYS A 96 -3.22 6.31 -0.73
N SER A 97 -3.03 7.40 -1.47
CA SER A 97 -3.46 8.75 -1.06
C SER A 97 -4.96 9.05 -1.26
N LYS A 98 -5.77 8.00 -1.45
CA LYS A 98 -7.22 8.06 -1.71
C LYS A 98 -7.93 6.88 -1.04
N PRO A 99 -9.22 7.00 -0.68
CA PRO A 99 -10.02 5.84 -0.34
C PRO A 99 -10.06 4.85 -1.51
N THR A 100 -9.82 3.57 -1.24
CA THR A 100 -9.74 2.53 -2.28
C THR A 100 -9.82 1.12 -1.66
N LEU A 101 -9.75 0.10 -2.49
CA LEU A 101 -9.63 -1.32 -2.12
C LEU A 101 -8.17 -1.77 -2.12
N GLN A 102 -7.82 -2.75 -1.27
CA GLN A 102 -6.46 -3.30 -1.20
C GLN A 102 -6.05 -3.96 -2.52
N GLU A 103 -7.01 -4.63 -3.18
CA GLU A 103 -6.86 -5.28 -4.47
C GLU A 103 -6.47 -4.28 -5.55
N ASN A 104 -7.16 -3.13 -5.59
CA ASN A 104 -6.86 -2.05 -6.52
C ASN A 104 -5.47 -1.46 -6.26
N ILE A 105 -5.09 -1.22 -4.99
CA ILE A 105 -3.74 -0.76 -4.65
C ILE A 105 -2.68 -1.74 -5.16
N THR A 106 -2.91 -3.05 -4.99
CA THR A 106 -1.97 -4.09 -5.42
C THR A 106 -1.74 -4.03 -6.93
N GLU A 107 -2.82 -3.94 -7.71
CA GLU A 107 -2.77 -3.86 -9.17
C GLU A 107 -2.20 -2.53 -9.66
N GLU A 108 -2.59 -1.41 -9.06
CA GLU A 108 -2.09 -0.07 -9.41
C GLU A 108 -0.58 0.04 -9.15
N ILE A 109 -0.06 -0.51 -8.04
CA ILE A 109 1.39 -0.52 -7.76
C ILE A 109 2.11 -1.38 -8.80
N ALA A 110 1.59 -2.56 -9.09
CA ALA A 110 2.20 -3.46 -10.06
C ALA A 110 2.23 -2.83 -11.45
N SER A 111 1.13 -2.23 -11.91
CA SER A 111 1.07 -1.57 -13.21
C SER A 111 1.96 -0.33 -13.28
N PHE A 112 1.94 0.51 -12.26
CA PHE A 112 2.81 1.68 -12.21
C PHE A 112 4.31 1.33 -12.31
N LEU A 113 4.77 0.30 -11.60
CA LEU A 113 6.18 -0.10 -11.62
C LEU A 113 6.59 -0.84 -12.89
N ASP A 114 5.68 -1.63 -13.45
CA ASP A 114 5.86 -2.33 -14.72
C ASP A 114 6.04 -1.31 -15.86
N ASP A 115 5.17 -0.30 -15.94
CA ASP A 115 5.26 0.79 -16.92
C ASP A 115 6.51 1.66 -16.72
N LEU A 116 6.94 1.85 -15.48
CA LEU A 116 8.11 2.66 -15.17
C LEU A 116 9.43 1.95 -15.50
N LEU A 117 9.55 0.67 -15.16
CA LEU A 117 10.81 -0.08 -15.17
C LEU A 117 10.94 -1.06 -16.34
N HIS A 118 9.83 -1.49 -16.93
CA HIS A 118 9.78 -2.55 -17.96
C HIS A 118 10.61 -3.80 -17.60
N PRO A 119 10.48 -4.37 -16.39
CA PRO A 119 11.32 -5.47 -15.93
C PRO A 119 11.00 -6.77 -16.67
N LEU A 120 11.88 -7.79 -16.56
CA LEU A 120 11.57 -9.15 -17.05
C LEU A 120 10.41 -9.80 -16.29
N GLY A 121 10.18 -9.35 -15.07
CA GLY A 121 9.07 -9.76 -14.23
C GLY A 121 8.99 -8.91 -12.97
N LEU A 122 7.80 -8.88 -12.38
CA LEU A 122 7.46 -8.09 -11.21
C LEU A 122 6.46 -8.88 -10.35
N GLY A 123 6.65 -8.86 -9.04
CA GLY A 123 5.72 -9.33 -8.05
C GLY A 123 5.45 -8.25 -7.02
N VAL A 124 4.18 -7.98 -6.75
CA VAL A 124 3.73 -7.07 -5.69
C VAL A 124 2.83 -7.86 -4.77
N ALA A 125 3.11 -7.84 -3.46
CA ALA A 125 2.28 -8.47 -2.44
C ALA A 125 1.99 -7.47 -1.33
N LEU A 126 0.76 -7.47 -0.81
CA LEU A 126 0.34 -6.65 0.31
C LEU A 126 -0.17 -7.54 1.44
N SER A 127 0.03 -7.08 2.67
CA SER A 127 -0.50 -7.70 3.88
C SER A 127 -0.99 -6.60 4.81
N CYS A 128 -2.31 -6.51 5.03
CA CYS A 128 -2.92 -5.37 5.73
C CYS A 128 -3.94 -5.80 6.76
N ILE A 129 -4.08 -4.98 7.80
CA ILE A 129 -5.16 -5.06 8.79
C ILE A 129 -6.21 -4.02 8.45
N HIS A 130 -7.48 -4.43 8.44
CA HIS A 130 -8.62 -3.58 8.11
C HIS A 130 -9.43 -3.24 9.37
N THR A 131 -9.41 -1.97 9.80
CA THR A 131 -10.13 -1.56 11.01
C THR A 131 -11.65 -1.57 10.84
N CYS A 132 -12.15 -1.60 9.60
CA CYS A 132 -13.57 -1.76 9.29
C CYS A 132 -14.16 -3.11 9.73
N MET A 133 -13.32 -4.06 10.15
CA MET A 133 -13.72 -5.36 10.72
C MET A 133 -13.55 -5.43 12.24
N PHE A 134 -12.93 -4.41 12.85
CA PHE A 134 -12.50 -4.45 14.25
C PHE A 134 -13.60 -4.08 15.24
N GLY A 135 -14.39 -3.03 14.95
CA GLY A 135 -15.39 -2.49 15.89
C GLY A 135 -16.84 -2.60 15.41
N ARG A 136 -17.11 -3.40 14.37
CA ARG A 136 -18.43 -3.56 13.77
C ARG A 136 -18.58 -4.93 13.11
N GLY A 137 -19.81 -5.40 12.94
CA GLY A 137 -20.09 -6.71 12.34
C GLY A 137 -19.59 -7.86 13.23
N ILE A 138 -18.76 -8.75 12.66
CA ILE A 138 -18.24 -9.96 13.34
C ILE A 138 -17.28 -9.67 14.52
N ASN A 139 -16.85 -8.42 14.70
CA ASN A 139 -16.03 -7.97 15.84
C ASN A 139 -14.79 -8.84 16.07
N THR A 140 -14.13 -9.24 14.98
CA THR A 140 -12.92 -10.07 15.03
C THR A 140 -11.70 -9.17 15.09
N SER A 141 -10.95 -9.23 16.18
CA SER A 141 -9.64 -8.62 16.26
C SER A 141 -8.68 -9.34 15.31
N THR A 142 -7.99 -8.58 14.44
CA THR A 142 -6.77 -8.97 13.71
C THR A 142 -6.90 -9.94 12.52
N ILE A 143 -7.85 -9.75 11.61
CA ILE A 143 -7.74 -10.40 10.28
C ILE A 143 -6.72 -9.64 9.43
N THR A 144 -5.69 -10.37 9.01
CA THR A 144 -4.72 -9.90 8.03
C THR A 144 -5.16 -10.35 6.63
N VAL A 145 -5.40 -9.39 5.75
CA VAL A 145 -5.78 -9.64 4.35
C VAL A 145 -4.52 -9.58 3.48
N ASN A 146 -4.30 -10.63 2.70
CA ASN A 146 -3.17 -10.71 1.78
C ASN A 146 -3.65 -10.67 0.33
N SER A 147 -2.98 -9.88 -0.51
CA SER A 147 -3.24 -9.77 -1.94
C SER A 147 -1.92 -9.77 -2.71
N GLN A 148 -1.93 -10.23 -3.96
CA GLN A 148 -0.72 -10.20 -4.80
C GLN A 148 -1.04 -10.07 -6.28
N VAL A 149 -0.11 -9.48 -7.03
CA VAL A 149 -0.11 -9.41 -8.49
C VAL A 149 1.27 -9.84 -8.99
N LEU A 150 1.29 -10.77 -9.95
CA LEU A 150 2.50 -11.35 -10.53
C LEU A 150 2.51 -11.16 -12.06
N LYS A 151 3.58 -10.57 -12.57
CA LYS A 151 3.80 -10.26 -13.99
C LYS A 151 5.11 -10.85 -14.50
N GLY A 152 5.18 -11.13 -15.80
CA GLY A 152 6.37 -11.66 -16.48
C GLY A 152 6.91 -12.92 -15.81
N ARG A 153 8.24 -12.97 -15.58
CA ARG A 153 8.93 -14.11 -14.96
C ARG A 153 8.38 -14.55 -13.60
N PHE A 154 7.71 -13.67 -12.85
CA PHE A 154 7.12 -14.02 -11.56
C PHE A 154 5.89 -14.95 -11.68
N ARG A 155 5.39 -15.21 -12.89
CA ARG A 155 4.36 -16.23 -13.13
C ARG A 155 4.92 -17.65 -13.18
N ASN A 156 6.24 -17.81 -13.28
CA ASN A 156 6.89 -19.10 -13.11
C ASN A 156 6.92 -19.50 -11.62
N GLU A 157 6.60 -20.75 -11.31
CA GLU A 157 6.48 -21.21 -9.92
C GLU A 157 7.79 -21.18 -9.13
N GLU A 158 8.95 -21.38 -9.77
CA GLU A 158 10.26 -21.31 -9.08
C GLU A 158 10.55 -19.88 -8.63
N VAL A 159 10.40 -18.91 -9.55
CA VAL A 159 10.61 -17.47 -9.29
C VAL A 159 9.61 -16.95 -8.25
N LYS A 160 8.34 -17.34 -8.37
CA LYS A 160 7.30 -17.03 -7.39
C LYS A 160 7.64 -17.57 -6.01
N THR A 161 8.08 -18.82 -5.93
CA THR A 161 8.45 -19.46 -4.66
C THR A 161 9.63 -18.75 -4.02
N GLU A 162 10.67 -18.43 -4.80
CA GLU A 162 11.82 -17.66 -4.33
C GLU A 162 11.39 -16.30 -3.75
N PHE A 163 10.55 -15.56 -4.47
CA PHE A 163 9.99 -14.29 -4.00
C PHE A 163 9.21 -14.46 -2.68
N LEU A 164 8.30 -15.43 -2.63
CA LEU A 164 7.48 -15.69 -1.44
C LEU A 164 8.32 -16.10 -0.23
N MET A 165 9.43 -16.84 -0.43
CA MET A 165 10.36 -17.17 0.65
C MET A 165 11.09 -15.94 1.19
N ARG A 166 11.51 -15.02 0.30
CA ARG A 166 12.20 -13.78 0.69
C ARG A 166 11.29 -12.83 1.48
N ILE A 167 9.99 -12.80 1.20
CA ILE A 167 9.04 -11.95 1.96
C ILE A 167 8.52 -12.64 3.23
N LYS A 168 8.45 -13.98 3.26
CA LYS A 168 8.01 -14.76 4.45
C LYS A 168 9.00 -14.74 5.60
N ASN A 169 10.30 -14.60 5.33
CA ASN A 169 11.34 -14.53 6.36
C ASN A 169 11.26 -13.27 7.23
N GLU A 170 10.32 -12.37 6.96
CA GLU A 170 10.12 -11.15 7.73
C GLU A 170 8.65 -11.01 8.17
N ASP A 171 8.31 -11.63 9.32
CA ASP A 171 7.10 -11.41 10.15
C ASP A 171 5.81 -11.01 9.40
N LEU A 172 5.30 -11.89 8.54
CA LEU A 172 3.91 -11.81 8.03
C LEU A 172 2.89 -12.35 9.04
N PHE A 173 3.33 -12.93 10.16
CA PHE A 173 2.50 -13.75 11.07
C PHE A 173 2.88 -13.67 12.56
N ARG A 174 3.41 -12.55 13.06
CA ARG A 174 3.51 -12.30 14.51
C ARG A 174 2.57 -11.19 14.94
#